data_AF-A0A2E9LLE9-F1
#
_entry.id   AF-A0A2E9LLE9-F1
#
_cell.length_a   1.000
_cell.length_b   1.000
_cell.length_c   1.000
_cell.angle_alpha   90.00
_cell.angle_beta   90.00
_cell.angle_gamma   90.00
#
_symmetry.space_group_name_H-M   'P 1'
#
loop_
_entity.id
_entity.type
_entity.pdbx_description
1 polymer ?
#
loop_
_entity_poly.entity_id
_entity_poly.type
_entity_poly.pdbx_seq_one_letter_code
_entity_poly.pdbx_strand_id
1 'polypeptide(L)' 'MLQVRDIDGKVWEFTTEGPIGIDAAHLLVHREIGEEVEVVYLEKDGALIALQVNDFLRQ' A
#
# COMPACT_ATOMS: atom_id res chain seq x y z
N MET A 1 8.03 3.89 -4.84
CA MET A 1 7.76 2.44 -4.90
C MET A 1 7.29 2.00 -3.54
N LEU A 2 6.18 1.26 -3.50
CA LEU A 2 5.52 0.78 -2.28
C LEU A 2 5.49 -0.75 -2.33
N GLN A 3 5.84 -1.40 -1.22
CA GLN A 3 5.73 -2.85 -1.09
C GLN A 3 4.78 -3.17 0.06
N VAL A 4 3.78 -4.01 -0.21
CA VAL A 4 2.79 -4.45 0.79
C VAL A 4 2.80 -5.96 0.83
N ARG A 5 2.81 -6.52 2.04
CA ARG A 5 2.69 -7.96 2.25
C ARG A 5 1.25 -8.25 2.67
N ASP A 6 0.57 -9.14 1.95
CA ASP A 6 -0.75 -9.60 2.33
C ASP A 6 -0.70 -10.67 3.43
N ILE A 7 -1.88 -11.09 3.89
CA ILE A 7 -2.04 -12.08 4.97
C ILE A 7 -1.49 -13.46 4.60
N ASP A 8 -1.41 -13.77 3.31
CA ASP A 8 -0.86 -15.03 2.78
C ASP A 8 0.67 -14.96 2.63
N GLY A 9 1.27 -13.81 2.98
CA GLY A 9 2.70 -13.57 2.92
C GLY A 9 3.19 -13.18 1.52
N LYS A 10 2.30 -13.01 0.54
CA LYS A 10 2.67 -12.56 -0.80
C LYS A 10 3.00 -11.08 -0.75
N VAL A 11 4.12 -10.72 -1.38
CA VAL A 11 4.57 -9.34 -1.49
C VAL A 11 4.09 -8.78 -2.82
N TRP A 12 3.35 -7.68 -2.73
CA TRP A 12 2.89 -6.88 -3.84
C TRP A 12 3.78 -5.66 -3.98
N GLU A 13 4.19 -5.37 -5.22
CA GLU A 13 5.03 -4.23 -5.53
C GLU A 13 4.26 -3.23 -6.39
N PHE A 14 4.20 -1.99 -5.93
CA PHE A 14 3.49 -0.90 -6.58
C PHE A 14 4.43 0.24 -6.95
N THR A 15 4.30 0.70 -8.19
CA THR A 15 4.87 1.95 -8.64
C THR A 15 3.98 3.11 -8.19
N THR A 16 4.58 4.25 -7.88
CA THR A 16 3.88 5.46 -7.42
C THR A 16 4.18 6.59 -8.39
N GLU A 17 3.20 7.06 -9.14
CA GLU A 17 3.36 8.15 -10.13
C GLU A 17 3.08 9.54 -9.54
N GLY A 18 2.70 9.61 -8.26
CA GLY A 18 2.40 10.84 -7.54
C GLY A 18 2.16 10.60 -6.05
N PRO A 19 1.67 11.61 -5.31
CA PRO A 19 1.28 11.46 -3.91
C PRO A 19 0.13 10.45 -3.77
N ILE A 20 0.28 9.45 -2.89
CA ILE A 20 -0.69 8.36 -2.69
C ILE A 20 -1.60 8.56 -1.47
N GLY A 21 -1.74 9.81 -0.99
CA GLY A 21 -2.63 10.17 0.12
C GLY A 21 -2.12 9.84 1.53
N ILE A 22 -1.09 9.00 1.66
CA ILE A 22 -0.41 8.69 2.94
C ILE A 22 1.09 9.00 2.83
N ASP A 23 1.70 9.43 3.93
CA ASP A 23 3.15 9.62 4.00
C ASP A 23 3.88 8.34 4.46
N ALA A 24 5.19 8.31 4.21
CA ALA A 24 6.02 7.15 4.53
C ALA A 24 6.19 6.92 6.05
N ALA A 25 6.08 7.96 6.88
CA ALA A 25 6.18 7.84 8.32
C ALA A 25 4.93 7.17 8.90
N HIS A 26 3.75 7.50 8.37
CA HIS A 26 2.50 6.84 8.74
C HIS A 26 2.51 5.35 8.35
N LEU A 27 2.96 5.01 7.14
CA LEU A 27 3.13 3.60 6.73
C LEU A 27 4.14 2.84 7.60
N LEU A 28 5.18 3.51 8.09
CA LEU A 28 6.13 2.88 9.00
C LEU A 28 5.47 2.52 10.33
N VAL A 29 4.61 3.40 10.86
CA VAL A 29 3.82 3.12 12.07
C VAL A 29 2.95 1.88 11.86
N HIS A 30 2.16 1.83 10.78
CA HIS A 30 1.34 0.66 10.42
C HIS A 30 2.16 -0.63 10.38
N ARG A 31 3.34 -0.58 9.78
CA ARG A 31 4.26 -1.73 9.72
C ARG A 31 4.75 -2.17 11.11
N GLU A 32 5.04 -1.22 12.00
CA GLU A 32 5.53 -1.52 13.36
C GLU A 32 4.44 -2.11 14.26
N ILE A 33 3.20 -1.64 14.12
CA ILE A 33 2.05 -2.09 14.92
C ILE A 33 1.29 -3.26 14.29
N GLY A 34 1.62 -3.63 13.05
CA GLY A 34 1.00 -4.74 12.33
C GLY A 34 -0.42 -4.42 11.84
N GLU A 35 -0.72 -3.15 11.60
CA GLU A 35 -1.99 -2.72 11.03
C GLU A 35 -2.00 -2.89 9.51
N GLU A 36 -3.18 -3.27 9.00
CA GLU A 36 -3.41 -3.49 7.58
C GLU A 36 -3.65 -2.14 6.87
N VAL A 37 -3.35 -2.09 5.57
CA VAL A 37 -3.65 -0.93 4.72
C VAL A 37 -4.40 -1.39 3.48
N GLU A 38 -5.32 -0.56 3.00
CA GLU A 38 -5.98 -0.75 1.72
C GLU A 38 -5.23 0.03 0.66
N VAL A 39 -4.79 -0.64 -0.41
CA VAL A 39 -4.15 -0.01 -1.56
C VAL A 39 -5.12 0.03 -2.73
N VAL A 40 -5.49 1.23 -3.16
CA VAL A 40 -6.21 1.46 -4.42
C VAL A 40 -5.17 1.55 -5.53
N TYR A 41 -5.27 0.67 -6.53
CA TYR A 41 -4.30 0.58 -7.61
C TYR A 41 -4.93 0.45 -8.99
N LEU A 42 -4.14 0.74 -10.01
CA LEU A 42 -4.42 0.45 -11.42
C LEU A 42 -3.37 -0.54 -11.95
N GLU A 43 -3.80 -1.59 -12.64
CA GLU A 43 -2.90 -2.43 -13.43
C GLU A 43 -2.74 -1.82 -14.83
N LYS A 44 -1.49 -1.54 -15.22
CA LYS A 44 -1.16 -0.97 -16.52
C LYS A 44 0.14 -1.58 -17.03
N ASP A 45 0.11 -2.14 -18.23
CA ASP A 45 1.29 -2.74 -18.89
C ASP A 45 2.00 -3.81 -18.02
N GLY A 46 1.24 -4.56 -17.21
CA GLY A 46 1.77 -5.57 -16.29
C GLY A 46 2.41 -5.02 -15.00
N ALA A 47 2.33 -3.71 -14.78
CA ALA A 47 2.76 -3.04 -13.55
C ALA A 47 1.55 -2.61 -12.71
N LEU A 48 1.68 -2.68 -11.39
CA LEU A 48 0.69 -2.14 -10.45
C LEU A 48 1.08 -0.72 -10.08
N ILE A 49 0.16 0.22 -10.29
CA ILE A 49 0.35 1.64 -9.98
C ILE A 49 -0.54 1.97 -8.79
N ALA A 50 0.06 2.27 -7.63
CA ALA A 50 -0.68 2.72 -6.46
C ALA A 50 -1.18 4.15 -6.69
N LEU A 51 -2.49 4.33 -6.57
CA LEU A 51 -3.19 5.61 -6.71
C LEU A 51 -3.44 6.22 -5.34
N GLN A 52 -3.82 5.40 -4.36
CA GLN A 52 -4.15 5.83 -3.01
C GLN A 52 -3.89 4.70 -2.02
N VAL A 53 -3.51 5.05 -0.80
CA VAL A 53 -3.40 4.12 0.32
C VAL A 53 -4.20 4.66 1.49
N ASN A 54 -5.06 3.80 2.04
CA ASN A 54 -5.93 4.10 3.16
C ASN A 54 -5.57 3.20 4.35
N ASP A 55 -5.81 3.69 5.55
CA ASP A 55 -5.77 2.87 6.77
C ASP A 55 -6.88 1.82 6.69
N PHE A 56 -6.56 0.56 6.97
CA PHE A 56 -7.58 -0.48 7.01
C PHE A 56 -8.33 -0.41 8.34
N LEU A 57 -9.42 0.37 8.36
CA LEU A 57 -10.31 0.41 9.50
C LEU A 57 -11.13 -0.89 9.53
N ARG A 58 -10.78 -1.81 10.44
CA ARG A 58 -11.69 -2.90 10.85
C ARG A 58 -12.95 -2.27 11.44
N GLN A 59 -14.07 -2.34 10.70
CA GLN A 59 -15.40 -2.09 11.24
C GLN A 59 -15.91 -3.30 12.01
#